data_AF-A0A3A9Z181-F1
#
_entry.id   AF-A0A3A9Z181-F1
#
_cell.length_a   1.000
_cell.length_b   1.000
_cell.length_c   1.000
_cell.angle_alpha   90.00
_cell.angle_beta   90.00
_cell.angle_gamma   90.00
#
_symmetry.space_group_name_H-M   'P 1'
#
loop_
_entity.id
_entity.type
_entity.pdbx_description
1 polymer ?
#
loop_
_entity_poly.entity_id
_entity_poly.type
_entity_poly.pdbx_seq_one_letter_code
_entity_poly.pdbx_strand_id
1 'polypeptide(L)' 'MPGNEAGMLARIADSLEGAQLHDAAIVLDHSLAVLANGGATDHELRFAAERLSECLHNALNVAESRGMRLHQGDNEAGD' A
#
# COMPACT_ATOMS: atom_id res chain seq x y z
N MET A 1 17.43 -24.40 11.77
CA MET A 1 16.37 -23.72 12.54
C MET A 1 15.50 -22.94 11.56
N PRO A 2 14.28 -23.39 11.23
CA PRO A 2 13.45 -22.78 10.19
C PRO A 2 12.80 -21.43 10.56
N GLY A 3 12.89 -20.95 11.80
CA GLY A 3 12.22 -19.73 12.25
C GLY A 3 12.93 -18.40 11.95
N ASN A 4 14.21 -18.41 11.55
CA ASN A 4 14.96 -17.16 11.33
C ASN A 4 14.73 -16.55 9.94
N GLU A 5 14.53 -17.40 8.93
CA GLU A 5 14.42 -16.98 7.52
C GLU A 5 13.03 -16.42 7.22
N ALA A 6 11.98 -17.06 7.74
CA ALA A 6 10.60 -16.55 7.66
C ALA A 6 10.45 -15.18 8.36
N GLY A 7 11.06 -15.00 9.53
CA GLY A 7 11.07 -13.72 10.24
C GLY A 7 11.83 -12.61 9.51
N MET A 8 12.93 -12.94 8.83
CA MET A 8 13.68 -11.97 8.01
C MET A 8 12.87 -11.55 6.77
N LEU A 9 12.21 -12.50 6.10
CA LEU A 9 11.35 -12.21 4.95
C LEU A 9 10.14 -11.35 5.34
N ALA A 10 9.52 -11.62 6.50
CA ALA A 10 8.43 -10.80 7.02
C ALA A 10 8.85 -9.34 7.22
N ARG A 11 10.04 -9.09 7.79
CA ARG A 11 10.56 -7.72 7.97
C ARG A 11 10.85 -7.00 6.65
N ILE A 12 11.32 -7.73 5.64
CA ILE A 12 11.53 -7.17 4.30
C ILE A 12 10.19 -6.82 3.67
N ALA A 13 9.19 -7.71 3.77
CA ALA A 13 7.84 -7.45 3.30
C ALA A 13 7.23 -6.22 3.99
N ASP A 14 7.33 -6.11 5.31
CA ASP A 14 6.83 -4.95 6.07
C ASP A 14 7.49 -3.64 5.61
N SER A 15 8.80 -3.69 5.31
CA SER A 15 9.55 -2.51 4.83
C SER A 15 9.09 -2.08 3.44
N LEU A 16 8.89 -3.04 2.52
CA LEU A 16 8.42 -2.78 1.16
C LEU A 16 6.98 -2.24 1.17
N GLU A 17 6.10 -2.87 1.95
CA GLU A 17 4.72 -2.41 2.14
C GLU A 17 4.68 -1.00 2.75
N GLY A 18 5.56 -0.71 3.71
CA GLY A 18 5.70 0.63 4.28
C GLY A 18 6.10 1.69 3.25
N ALA A 19 7.07 1.37 2.38
CA ALA A 19 7.47 2.25 1.28
C ALA A 19 6.33 2.46 0.27
N GLN A 20 5.61 1.39 -0.11
CA GLN A 20 4.46 1.48 -1.00
C GLN A 20 3.35 2.39 -0.45
N LEU A 21 3.04 2.29 0.85
CA LEU A 21 2.06 3.15 1.50
C LEU A 21 2.54 4.61 1.60
N HIS A 22 3.84 4.83 1.80
CA HIS A 22 4.42 6.17 1.81
C HIS A 22 4.31 6.84 0.43
N ASP A 23 4.70 6.14 -0.64
CA ASP A 23 4.59 6.65 -2.00
C ASP A 23 3.12 6.93 -2.38
N ALA A 24 2.20 6.05 -1.97
CA ALA A 24 0.76 6.25 -2.14
C ALA A 24 0.25 7.51 -1.43
N ALA A 25 0.76 7.82 -0.23
CA ALA A 25 0.40 9.03 0.50
C ALA A 25 0.89 10.30 -0.21
N ILE A 26 2.11 10.30 -0.77
CA ILE A 26 2.63 11.41 -1.56
C ILE A 26 1.78 11.67 -2.80
N VAL A 27 1.44 10.60 -3.53
CA VAL A 27 0.60 10.68 -4.73
C VAL A 27 -0.80 11.17 -4.40
N LEU A 28 -1.39 10.71 -3.29
CA LEU A 28 -2.68 11.16 -2.81
C LEU A 28 -2.68 12.67 -2.55
N ASP A 29 -1.67 13.19 -1.86
CA ASP A 29 -1.55 14.63 -1.57
C ASP A 29 -1.49 15.48 -2.86
N HIS A 30 -0.66 15.09 -3.81
CA HIS A 30 -0.56 15.77 -5.11
C HIS A 30 -1.87 15.69 -5.90
N SER A 31 -2.52 14.53 -5.89
CA SER A 31 -3.79 14.33 -6.60
C SER A 31 -4.91 15.17 -6.00
N LEU A 32 -4.98 15.28 -4.67
CA LEU A 32 -5.93 16.16 -3.98
C LEU A 32 -5.69 17.63 -4.30
N ALA A 33 -4.43 18.05 -4.45
CA ALA A 33 -4.11 19.41 -4.90
C ALA A 33 -4.60 19.69 -6.32
N VAL A 34 -4.49 18.72 -7.24
CA VAL A 34 -5.05 18.83 -8.61
C VAL A 34 -6.57 18.92 -8.56
N LEU A 35 -7.24 18.08 -7.77
CA LEU A 35 -8.70 18.10 -7.63
C LEU A 35 -9.24 19.39 -7.00
N ALA A 36 -8.46 20.03 -6.12
CA ALA A 36 -8.82 21.31 -5.52
C ALA A 36 -8.63 22.50 -6.49
N ASN A 37 -7.87 22.32 -7.57
CA ASN A 37 -7.66 23.36 -8.57
C ASN A 37 -8.84 23.43 -9.56
N GLY A 38 -9.70 24.43 -9.42
CA GLY A 38 -10.83 24.65 -10.34
C GLY A 38 -10.46 24.99 -11.79
N GLY A 39 -9.16 25.23 -12.08
CA GLY A 39 -8.64 25.40 -13.43
C GLY A 39 -7.95 24.15 -14.01
N ALA A 40 -8.00 23.01 -13.30
CA ALA A 40 -7.39 21.78 -13.78
C ALA A 40 -8.00 21.34 -15.11
N THR A 41 -7.15 20.95 -16.04
CA THR A 41 -7.54 20.43 -17.34
C THR A 41 -8.07 19.00 -17.22
N ASP A 42 -8.89 18.58 -18.20
CA ASP A 42 -9.35 17.20 -18.31
C ASP A 42 -8.21 16.18 -18.27
N HIS A 43 -7.04 16.52 -18.83
CA HIS A 43 -5.87 15.67 -18.84
C HIS A 43 -5.28 15.51 -17.43
N GLU A 44 -5.12 16.61 -16.68
CA GLU A 44 -4.63 16.58 -15.30
C GLU A 44 -5.59 15.81 -14.38
N LEU A 45 -6.90 15.97 -14.57
CA LEU A 45 -7.92 15.23 -13.82
C LEU A 45 -7.90 13.73 -14.12
N ARG A 46 -7.75 13.32 -15.39
CA ARG A 46 -7.60 11.90 -15.75
C ARG A 46 -6.33 11.31 -15.16
N PHE A 47 -5.21 12.03 -15.25
CA PHE A 47 -3.96 11.59 -14.65
C PHE A 47 -4.10 11.42 -13.13
N ALA A 48 -4.70 12.38 -12.42
CA ALA A 48 -4.96 12.26 -10.98
C ALA A 48 -5.84 11.04 -10.66
N ALA A 49 -6.89 10.77 -11.45
CA ALA A 49 -7.76 9.61 -11.26
C ALA A 49 -7.02 8.28 -11.47
N GLU A 50 -6.16 8.17 -12.49
CA GLU A 50 -5.32 7.00 -12.74
C GLU A 50 -4.36 6.75 -11.55
N ARG A 51 -3.64 7.80 -11.13
CA ARG A 51 -2.71 7.72 -10.01
C ARG A 51 -3.39 7.34 -8.69
N LEU A 52 -4.57 7.88 -8.42
CA LEU A 52 -5.38 7.50 -7.25
C LEU A 52 -5.83 6.05 -7.31
N SER A 53 -6.23 5.56 -8.49
CA SER A 53 -6.65 4.17 -8.69
C SER A 53 -5.50 3.19 -8.42
N GLU A 54 -4.29 3.50 -8.91
CA GLU A 54 -3.09 2.71 -8.62
C GLU A 54 -2.77 2.69 -7.12
N CYS A 55 -2.83 3.85 -6.46
CA CYS A 55 -2.52 3.97 -5.03
C CYS A 55 -3.52 3.20 -4.17
N LEU A 56 -4.81 3.23 -4.52
CA LEU A 56 -5.84 2.43 -3.86
C LEU A 56 -5.59 0.94 -4.05
N HIS A 57 -5.24 0.50 -5.26
CA HIS A 57 -4.91 -0.90 -5.53
C HIS A 57 -3.71 -1.38 -4.68
N ASN A 58 -2.65 -0.58 -4.61
CA ASN A 58 -1.50 -0.88 -3.77
C ASN A 58 -1.88 -0.97 -2.28
N ALA A 59 -2.69 -0.05 -1.77
CA ALA A 59 -3.15 -0.08 -0.38
C ALA A 59 -3.98 -1.33 -0.05
N LEU A 60 -4.85 -1.76 -0.98
CA LEU A 60 -5.63 -2.99 -0.83
C LEU A 60 -4.73 -4.24 -0.80
N ASN A 61 -3.73 -4.31 -1.69
CA ASN A 61 -2.77 -5.43 -1.71
C ASN A 61 -1.95 -5.51 -0.41
N VAL A 62 -1.51 -4.36 0.13
CA VAL A 62 -0.82 -4.30 1.43
C VAL A 62 -1.73 -4.77 2.55
N ALA A 63 -3.00 -4.35 2.56
CA ALA A 63 -3.97 -4.76 3.56
C ALA A 63 -4.23 -6.28 3.51
N GLU A 64 -4.38 -6.85 2.31
CA GLU A 64 -4.55 -8.29 2.11
C GLU A 64 -3.32 -9.07 2.59
N SER A 65 -2.12 -8.66 2.17
CA SER A 65 -0.84 -9.27 2.56
C SER A 65 -0.66 -9.31 4.08
N ARG A 66 -0.96 -8.20 4.78
CA ARG A 66 -0.94 -8.12 6.24
C ARG A 66 -2.01 -9.00 6.88
N GLY A 67 -3.21 -9.00 6.33
CA GLY A 67 -4.30 -9.87 6.75
C GLY A 67 -3.92 -11.34 6.71
N MET A 68 -3.29 -11.80 5.64
CA MET A 68 -2.80 -13.18 5.52
C MET A 68 -1.78 -13.54 6.60
N ARG A 69 -0.86 -12.63 6.93
CA ARG A 69 0.13 -12.86 8.00
C ARG A 69 -0.48 -12.92 9.40
N LEU A 70 -1.51 -12.11 9.68
CA LEU A 70 -2.24 -12.20 10.96
C LEU A 70 -2.90 -13.56 11.14
N HIS A 71 -3.61 -14.06 10.11
CA HIS A 71 -4.25 -15.38 10.17
C HIS A 71 -3.24 -16.53 10.28
N GLN A 72 -2.06 -16.41 9.65
CA GLN A 72 -0.98 -17.39 9.80
C GLN A 72 -0.40 -17.40 11.21
N GLY A 73 -0.14 -16.22 11.79
CA GLY A 73 0.37 -16.09 13.16
C GLY A 73 -0.62 -16.63 14.21
N ASP A 74 -1.93 -16.40 14.02
CA ASP A 74 -2.96 -16.96 14.89
C ASP A 74 -3.03 -18.50 14.81
N ASN A 75 -2.80 -19.07 13.62
CA ASN A 75 -2.83 -20.51 13.40
C ASN A 75 -1.57 -21.23 13.93
N GLU A 76 -0.43 -20.55 13.99
CA GLU A 76 0.81 -21.05 14.61
C GLU A 76 0.82 -20.90 16.15
N ALA A 77 0.05 -19.97 16.72
CA ALA A 77 -0.06 -19.76 18.17
C ALA A 77 -1.12 -20.64 18.85
N GLY A 78 -1.98 -21.31 18.06
CA GLY A 78 -3.07 -22.18 18.52
C GLY A 78 -2.76 -23.68 18.55
N ASP A 79 -1.56 -24.10 18.16
CA ASP A 79 -1.01 -25.47 18.24
C ASP A 79 0.04 -25.57 19.38
#